data_AF-A0A2W6SX23-F1
#
_entry.id   AF-A0A2W6SX23-F1
#
_cell.length_a   1.000
_cell.length_b   1.000
_cell.length_c   1.000
_cell.angle_alpha   90.00
_cell.angle_beta   90.00
_cell.angle_gamma   90.00
#
_symmetry.space_group_name_H-M   'P 1'
#
loop_
_entity.id
_entity.type
_entity.pdbx_description
1 polymer ?
#
loop_
_entity_poly.entity_id
_entity_poly.type
_entity_poly.pdbx_seq_one_letter_code
_entity_poly.pdbx_strand_id
1 'polypeptide(L)'
;MVDKGSGGAPASNADWSRDETVLLMALYRRHPKAEKRHPEVVALSALLRGAALARGAAISPTYRNPAGIAMKLRNFAKYDPSPTLPLGAGLRGGGKVDRQVWGEFGRDDAALAAEVVRVRRAFSSGLENLEAPSRGPGPASGTHVHVRDDVAGCVYLALVDGPLDILAPDRPDPAATMMVMKVGRTGDLDRRIAELRSGLPPLSSIAYVPLAVRDFAGGEAAHEFEQTLLAASHQRGWSLGREFVLAEPEAMLNLMISLAEDGAS
;
A
#
# COMPACT_ATOMS: atom_id res chain seq x y z
N MET A 1 13.75 22.51 -45.99
CA MET A 1 14.49 22.42 -44.72
C MET A 1 13.56 21.71 -43.74
N VAL A 2 13.72 20.39 -43.59
CA VAL A 2 12.89 19.57 -42.71
C VAL A 2 13.58 19.56 -41.35
N ASP A 3 13.00 20.26 -40.39
CA ASP A 3 13.51 20.28 -39.02
C ASP A 3 13.18 18.95 -38.33
N LYS A 4 14.21 18.33 -37.76
CA LYS A 4 14.14 17.02 -37.12
C LYS A 4 13.62 17.21 -35.70
N GLY A 5 12.46 16.61 -35.41
CA GLY A 5 11.94 16.47 -34.06
C GLY A 5 12.98 15.83 -33.14
N SER A 6 13.45 16.61 -32.18
CA SER A 6 14.27 16.18 -31.05
C SER A 6 13.45 15.22 -30.16
N GLY A 7 13.61 13.92 -30.39
CA GLY A 7 13.15 12.88 -29.47
C GLY A 7 14.04 12.85 -28.24
N GLY A 8 13.63 13.55 -27.17
CA GLY A 8 14.29 13.47 -25.87
C GLY A 8 14.24 12.05 -25.31
N ALA A 9 15.40 11.50 -24.97
CA ALA A 9 15.51 10.20 -24.30
C ALA A 9 14.70 10.19 -22.98
N PRO A 10 14.09 9.06 -22.59
CA PRO A 10 13.34 8.99 -21.34
C PRO A 10 14.29 9.26 -20.17
N ALA A 11 13.93 10.23 -19.32
CA ALA A 11 14.69 10.56 -18.12
C ALA A 11 14.89 9.30 -17.26
N SER A 12 16.14 8.98 -16.92
CA SER A 12 16.47 7.85 -16.05
C SER A 12 15.87 8.07 -14.66
N ASN A 13 15.33 7.00 -14.06
CA ASN A 13 14.81 7.07 -12.70
C ASN A 13 15.90 7.48 -11.70
N ALA A 14 15.50 8.24 -10.68
CA ALA A 14 16.39 8.62 -9.59
C ALA A 14 16.96 7.39 -8.85
N ASP A 15 18.20 7.55 -8.37
CA ASP A 15 18.91 6.53 -7.59
C ASP A 15 18.18 6.20 -6.29
N TRP A 16 18.40 4.98 -5.77
CA TRP A 16 17.85 4.53 -4.49
C TRP A 16 18.49 5.31 -3.33
N SER A 17 17.64 5.94 -2.52
CA SER A 17 18.05 6.65 -1.31
C SER A 17 18.31 5.67 -0.16
N ARG A 18 19.05 6.13 0.86
CA ARG A 18 19.28 5.36 2.09
C ARG A 18 17.96 4.96 2.76
N ASP A 19 17.04 5.90 2.90
CA ASP A 19 15.76 5.67 3.57
C ASP A 19 14.89 4.65 2.80
N GLU A 20 14.81 4.73 1.47
CA GLU A 20 14.16 3.67 0.67
C GLU A 20 14.84 2.30 0.84
N THR A 21 16.16 2.30 1.00
CA THR A 21 16.98 1.09 1.13
C THR A 21 16.82 0.44 2.51
N VAL A 22 16.61 1.23 3.57
CA VAL A 22 16.23 0.74 4.91
C VAL A 22 14.90 -0.02 4.84
N LEU A 23 13.88 0.55 4.18
CA LEU A 23 12.58 -0.11 4.03
C LEU A 23 12.68 -1.41 3.22
N LEU A 24 13.49 -1.41 2.16
CA LEU A 24 13.78 -2.63 1.39
C LEU A 24 14.48 -3.70 2.23
N MET A 25 15.47 -3.32 3.05
CA MET A 25 16.20 -4.27 3.89
C MET A 25 15.26 -4.92 4.93
N ALA A 26 14.39 -4.13 5.55
CA ALA A 26 13.39 -4.63 6.48
C ALA A 26 12.36 -5.56 5.81
N LEU A 27 12.02 -5.30 4.55
CA LEU A 27 11.20 -6.20 3.74
C LEU A 27 11.96 -7.51 3.41
N TYR A 28 13.23 -7.40 3.01
CA TYR A 28 14.08 -8.57 2.71
C TYR A 28 14.23 -9.50 3.92
N ARG A 29 14.43 -8.95 5.12
CA ARG A 29 14.57 -9.73 6.35
C ARG A 29 13.36 -10.60 6.66
N ARG A 30 12.16 -10.08 6.40
CA ARG A 30 10.90 -10.80 6.65
C ARG A 30 10.55 -11.75 5.50
N HIS A 31 10.80 -11.30 4.27
CA HIS A 31 10.40 -12.01 3.05
C HIS A 31 11.52 -12.02 2.02
N PRO A 32 12.61 -12.78 2.23
CA PRO A 32 13.78 -12.73 1.36
C PRO A 32 13.48 -13.22 -0.07
N LYS A 33 12.42 -14.04 -0.23
CA LYS A 33 11.96 -14.58 -1.52
C LYS A 33 10.77 -13.82 -2.13
N ALA A 34 10.37 -12.68 -1.56
CA ALA A 34 9.21 -11.93 -2.05
C ALA A 34 9.38 -11.50 -3.51
N GLU A 35 8.38 -11.82 -4.33
CA GLU A 35 8.33 -11.45 -5.73
C GLU A 35 7.45 -10.23 -5.98
N LYS A 36 7.40 -9.75 -7.23
CA LYS A 36 6.68 -8.53 -7.64
C LYS A 36 5.18 -8.52 -7.31
N ARG A 37 4.56 -9.68 -7.06
CA ARG A 37 3.14 -9.81 -6.67
C ARG A 37 2.93 -9.92 -5.16
N HIS A 38 4.01 -10.05 -4.39
CA HIS A 38 3.91 -10.18 -2.94
C HIS A 38 3.21 -8.94 -2.34
N PRO A 39 2.21 -9.09 -1.46
CA PRO A 39 1.43 -7.97 -0.95
C PRO A 39 2.29 -6.86 -0.35
N GLU A 40 3.31 -7.22 0.43
CA GLU A 40 4.22 -6.24 1.04
C GLU A 40 5.17 -5.55 0.04
N VAL A 41 5.47 -6.19 -1.09
CA VAL A 41 6.24 -5.57 -2.19
C VAL A 41 5.36 -4.53 -2.90
N VAL A 42 4.08 -4.86 -3.13
CA VAL A 42 3.10 -3.94 -3.70
C VAL A 42 2.86 -2.75 -2.76
N ALA A 43 2.68 -3.01 -1.46
CA ALA A 43 2.48 -1.97 -0.46
C ALA A 43 3.68 -1.01 -0.35
N LEU A 44 4.92 -1.55 -0.33
CA LEU A 44 6.12 -0.72 -0.33
C LEU A 44 6.23 0.11 -1.63
N SER A 45 5.84 -0.46 -2.78
CA SER A 45 5.79 0.27 -4.04
C SER A 45 4.85 1.45 -3.98
N ALA A 46 3.63 1.22 -3.49
CA ALA A 46 2.61 2.25 -3.34
C ALA A 46 3.06 3.37 -2.41
N LEU A 47 3.67 3.03 -1.26
CA LEU A 47 4.21 3.99 -0.30
C LEU A 47 5.26 4.91 -0.94
N LEU A 48 6.28 4.33 -1.59
CA LEU A 48 7.39 5.11 -2.17
C LEU A 48 6.93 5.97 -3.34
N ARG A 49 6.08 5.42 -4.23
CA ARG A 49 5.52 6.15 -5.37
C ARG A 49 4.61 7.28 -4.90
N GLY A 50 3.74 7.02 -3.93
CA GLY A 50 2.85 8.03 -3.33
C GLY A 50 3.62 9.17 -2.67
N ALA A 51 4.66 8.85 -1.90
CA ALA A 51 5.48 9.88 -1.25
C ALA A 51 6.33 10.70 -2.23
N ALA A 52 6.71 10.15 -3.39
CA ALA A 52 7.36 10.93 -4.45
C ALA A 52 6.36 11.89 -5.13
N LEU A 53 5.16 11.43 -5.44
CA LEU A 53 4.08 12.25 -6.00
C LEU A 53 3.66 13.38 -5.04
N ALA A 54 3.53 13.09 -3.75
CA ALA A 54 3.18 14.08 -2.72
C ALA A 54 4.21 15.23 -2.64
N ARG A 55 5.47 14.96 -2.99
CA ARG A 55 6.55 15.96 -3.08
C ARG A 55 6.65 16.64 -4.46
N GLY A 56 5.67 16.42 -5.34
CA GLY A 56 5.61 17.01 -6.67
C GLY A 56 6.55 16.36 -7.70
N ALA A 57 7.09 15.17 -7.44
CA ALA A 57 7.97 14.51 -8.40
C ALA A 57 7.19 13.90 -9.57
N ALA A 58 7.66 14.09 -10.79
CA ALA A 58 7.20 13.32 -11.94
C ALA A 58 7.81 11.91 -11.90
N ILE A 59 6.97 10.87 -11.73
CA ILE A 59 7.42 9.48 -11.63
C ILE A 59 7.11 8.71 -12.92
N SER A 60 8.04 7.86 -13.36
CA SER A 60 7.82 6.97 -14.49
C SER A 60 7.05 5.70 -14.08
N PRO A 61 6.53 4.90 -15.03
CA PRO A 61 5.94 3.58 -14.76
C PRO A 61 6.93 2.60 -14.10
N THR A 62 8.24 2.82 -14.26
CA THR A 62 9.29 1.96 -13.68
C THR A 62 9.84 2.47 -12.36
N TYR A 63 9.48 3.70 -11.95
CA TYR A 63 9.93 4.29 -10.70
C TYR A 63 9.40 3.50 -9.50
N ARG A 64 10.29 2.84 -8.75
CA ARG A 64 9.96 2.11 -7.51
C ARG A 64 8.77 1.15 -7.65
N ASN A 65 8.57 0.60 -8.84
CA ASN A 65 7.46 -0.33 -9.12
C ASN A 65 7.71 -1.69 -8.43
N PRO A 66 6.69 -2.57 -8.32
CA PRO A 66 6.84 -3.84 -7.60
C PRO A 66 7.95 -4.74 -8.15
N ALA A 67 8.16 -4.73 -9.47
CA ALA A 67 9.26 -5.46 -10.11
C ALA A 67 10.63 -4.91 -9.71
N GLY A 68 10.79 -3.59 -9.63
CA GLY A 68 12.00 -2.92 -9.19
C GLY A 68 12.32 -3.19 -7.72
N ILE A 69 11.31 -3.25 -6.87
CA ILE A 69 11.46 -3.65 -5.46
C ILE A 69 11.91 -5.10 -5.36
N ALA A 70 11.21 -6.04 -6.00
CA ALA A 70 11.57 -7.46 -5.98
C ALA A 70 13.02 -7.69 -6.47
N MET A 71 13.43 -6.98 -7.52
CA MET A 71 14.81 -7.01 -8.00
C MET A 71 15.81 -6.44 -6.97
N LYS A 72 15.45 -5.38 -6.23
CA LYS A 72 16.31 -4.85 -5.16
C LYS A 72 16.41 -5.79 -3.97
N LEU A 73 15.34 -6.52 -3.61
CA LEU A 73 15.40 -7.55 -2.57
C LEU A 73 16.44 -8.63 -2.93
N ARG A 74 16.46 -9.08 -4.19
CA ARG A 74 17.47 -10.04 -4.67
C ARG A 74 18.90 -9.50 -4.57
N ASN A 75 19.11 -8.18 -4.69
CA ASN A 75 20.43 -7.58 -4.55
C ASN A 75 20.93 -7.59 -3.09
N PHE A 76 20.05 -7.64 -2.09
CA PHE A 76 20.46 -7.74 -0.68
C PHE A 76 21.06 -9.10 -0.33
N ALA A 77 20.63 -10.17 -1.01
CA ALA A 77 21.16 -11.52 -0.81
C ALA A 77 22.70 -11.59 -0.96
N LYS A 78 23.34 -10.65 -1.67
CA LYS A 78 24.79 -10.63 -1.81
C LYS A 78 25.57 -10.22 -0.54
N TYR A 79 24.90 -9.56 0.39
CA TYR A 79 25.49 -9.14 1.66
C TYR A 79 25.08 -10.06 2.81
N ASP A 80 24.06 -10.89 2.57
CA ASP A 80 23.57 -11.88 3.52
C ASP A 80 24.60 -13.00 3.71
N PRO A 81 25.07 -13.26 4.96
CA PRO A 81 25.97 -14.38 5.23
C PRO A 81 25.30 -15.75 5.05
N SER A 82 23.96 -15.82 5.01
CA SER A 82 23.21 -17.07 4.77
C SER A 82 22.08 -16.82 3.76
N PRO A 83 22.42 -16.54 2.48
CA PRO A 83 21.43 -16.15 1.50
C PRO A 83 20.50 -17.32 1.15
N THR A 84 19.20 -17.07 1.22
CA THR A 84 18.16 -18.05 0.81
C THR A 84 17.83 -18.00 -0.68
N LEU A 85 18.40 -17.03 -1.41
CA LEU A 85 18.25 -16.86 -2.86
C LEU A 85 19.61 -16.93 -3.57
N PRO A 86 19.64 -17.44 -4.82
CA PRO A 86 20.82 -17.35 -5.67
C PRO A 86 21.22 -15.89 -5.95
N LEU A 87 22.52 -15.62 -5.99
CA LEU A 87 23.08 -14.33 -6.41
C LEU A 87 22.67 -14.02 -7.87
N GLY A 88 21.84 -13.00 -8.06
CA GLY A 88 21.40 -12.55 -9.39
C GLY A 88 22.33 -11.52 -10.02
N ALA A 89 22.27 -11.39 -11.36
CA ALA A 89 22.90 -10.30 -12.10
C ALA A 89 22.25 -8.95 -11.72
N GLY A 90 22.94 -8.16 -10.90
CA GLY A 90 22.40 -6.96 -10.26
C GLY A 90 22.32 -5.71 -11.17
N LEU A 91 21.51 -4.74 -10.73
CA LEU A 91 21.46 -3.39 -11.30
C LEU A 91 22.80 -2.67 -11.06
N ARG A 92 23.35 -2.04 -12.11
CA ARG A 92 24.66 -1.36 -12.09
C ARG A 92 24.74 -0.13 -11.15
N GLY A 93 23.62 0.41 -10.67
CA GLY A 93 23.58 1.71 -9.95
C GLY A 93 23.27 1.69 -8.44
N GLY A 94 22.98 0.55 -7.80
CA GLY A 94 22.43 0.53 -6.43
C GLY A 94 23.38 0.12 -5.30
N GLY A 95 24.57 -0.40 -5.61
CA GLY A 95 25.32 -1.23 -4.66
C GLY A 95 25.91 -0.50 -3.45
N LYS A 96 26.24 0.79 -3.57
CA LYS A 96 26.92 1.54 -2.49
C LYS A 96 26.00 1.79 -1.30
N VAL A 97 24.79 2.28 -1.56
CA VAL A 97 23.78 2.53 -0.52
C VAL A 97 23.32 1.21 0.11
N ASP A 98 23.12 0.16 -0.69
CA ASP A 98 22.77 -1.17 -0.19
C ASP A 98 23.85 -1.71 0.77
N ARG A 99 25.14 -1.52 0.45
CA ARG A 99 26.26 -1.93 1.31
C ARG A 99 26.28 -1.12 2.60
N GLN A 100 26.04 0.18 2.49
CA GLN A 100 26.01 1.08 3.64
C GLN A 100 24.92 0.66 4.62
N VAL A 101 23.67 0.55 4.16
CA VAL A 101 22.54 0.15 5.00
C VAL A 101 22.75 -1.23 5.60
N TRP A 102 23.30 -2.18 4.82
CA TRP A 102 23.66 -3.49 5.36
C TRP A 102 24.75 -3.43 6.44
N GLY A 103 25.75 -2.57 6.26
CA GLY A 103 26.80 -2.35 7.27
C GLY A 103 26.26 -1.75 8.57
N GLU A 104 25.28 -0.84 8.45
CA GLU A 104 24.64 -0.18 9.59
C GLU A 104 23.73 -1.15 10.38
N PHE A 105 22.97 -2.01 9.69
CA PHE A 105 21.87 -2.76 10.32
C PHE A 105 21.95 -4.28 10.18
N GLY A 106 22.92 -4.82 9.45
CA GLY A 106 22.97 -6.25 9.09
C GLY A 106 23.13 -7.21 10.27
N ARG A 107 23.45 -6.69 11.46
CA ARG A 107 23.63 -7.46 12.70
C ARG A 107 22.78 -6.96 13.86
N ASP A 108 21.93 -5.96 13.64
CA ASP A 108 21.15 -5.31 14.70
C ASP A 108 19.71 -5.08 14.22
N ASP A 109 18.88 -6.10 14.41
CA ASP A 109 17.47 -6.08 13.99
C ASP A 109 16.65 -5.05 14.80
N ALA A 110 17.06 -4.73 16.04
CA ALA A 110 16.40 -3.73 16.87
C ALA A 110 16.67 -2.31 16.34
N ALA A 111 17.93 -2.01 15.99
CA ALA A 111 18.29 -0.76 15.35
C ALA A 111 17.61 -0.60 13.98
N LEU A 112 17.52 -1.70 13.19
CA LEU A 112 16.77 -1.69 11.94
C LEU A 112 15.30 -1.36 12.16
N ALA A 113 14.64 -1.99 13.14
CA ALA A 113 13.24 -1.76 13.44
C ALA A 113 12.98 -0.31 13.87
N ALA A 114 13.82 0.25 14.74
CA ALA A 114 13.74 1.65 15.15
C ALA A 114 13.91 2.61 13.96
N GLU A 115 14.86 2.32 13.08
CA GLU A 115 15.11 3.14 11.90
C GLU A 115 13.97 3.05 10.88
N VAL A 116 13.37 1.88 10.69
CA VAL A 116 12.17 1.71 9.86
C VAL A 116 11.03 2.59 10.35
N VAL A 117 10.82 2.68 11.66
CA VAL A 117 9.79 3.57 12.24
C VAL A 117 10.08 5.03 11.91
N ARG A 118 11.33 5.49 12.09
CA ARG A 118 11.75 6.85 11.73
C ARG A 118 11.53 7.13 10.25
N VAL A 119 11.99 6.23 9.39
CA VAL A 119 11.92 6.37 7.93
C VAL A 119 10.47 6.37 7.45
N ARG A 120 9.64 5.44 7.93
CA ARG A 120 8.21 5.43 7.60
C ARG A 120 7.55 6.73 8.01
N ARG A 121 7.87 7.26 9.21
CA ARG A 121 7.40 8.58 9.62
C ARG A 121 7.84 9.66 8.64
N ALA A 122 9.07 9.66 8.14
CA ALA A 122 9.56 10.66 7.18
C ALA A 122 8.88 10.57 5.80
N PHE A 123 8.55 9.36 5.33
CA PHE A 123 7.77 9.15 4.11
C PHE A 123 6.31 9.54 4.27
N SER A 124 5.75 9.34 5.46
CA SER A 124 4.42 9.81 5.82
C SER A 124 4.38 11.31 6.14
N SER A 125 5.46 11.90 6.67
CA SER A 125 5.52 13.30 7.08
C SER A 125 5.76 14.26 5.92
N GLY A 126 6.14 13.78 4.73
CA GLY A 126 6.04 14.56 3.48
C GLY A 126 4.63 15.08 3.15
N LEU A 127 3.65 14.82 4.03
CA LEU A 127 2.34 15.42 4.16
C LEU A 127 2.35 16.71 5.04
N GLU A 128 3.43 17.51 5.08
CA GLU A 128 3.67 18.66 6.02
C GLU A 128 2.64 19.82 6.03
N ASN A 129 1.38 19.62 5.66
CA ASN A 129 0.28 20.54 5.98
C ASN A 129 -0.46 20.19 7.29
N LEU A 130 0.18 19.47 8.23
CA LEU A 130 -0.47 18.93 9.45
C LEU A 130 -0.19 19.72 10.75
N GLU A 131 0.60 20.80 10.74
CA GLU A 131 0.93 21.56 11.97
C GLU A 131 -0.15 22.57 12.41
N ALA A 132 -1.15 22.88 11.58
CA ALA A 132 -2.24 23.76 12.01
C ALA A 132 -3.33 22.95 12.76
N PRO A 133 -3.76 23.35 13.97
CA PRO A 133 -4.97 22.78 14.56
C PRO A 133 -6.13 22.94 13.58
N SER A 134 -6.90 21.85 13.37
CA SER A 134 -8.09 21.87 12.54
C SER A 134 -9.01 23.00 12.98
N ARG A 135 -9.24 23.98 12.10
CA ARG A 135 -10.39 24.88 12.21
C ARG A 135 -11.59 24.10 11.71
N GLY A 136 -12.10 23.19 12.53
CA GLY A 136 -13.33 22.47 12.23
C GLY A 136 -14.45 23.48 11.95
N PRO A 137 -15.43 23.14 11.09
CA PRO A 137 -16.58 24.01 10.89
C PRO A 137 -17.24 24.28 12.25
N GLY A 138 -17.48 25.55 12.56
CA GLY A 138 -18.26 25.91 13.75
C GLY A 138 -19.64 25.23 13.70
N PRO A 139 -20.29 25.03 14.85
CA PRO A 139 -21.61 24.42 14.88
C PRO A 139 -22.58 25.20 13.97
N ALA A 140 -23.12 24.52 12.96
CA ALA A 140 -24.11 25.06 12.03
C ALA A 140 -25.48 24.47 12.36
N SER A 141 -26.50 25.32 12.44
CA SER A 141 -27.90 24.92 12.62
C SER A 141 -28.66 25.21 11.33
N GLY A 142 -29.36 24.20 10.79
CA GLY A 142 -30.13 24.32 9.56
C GLY A 142 -30.60 22.96 9.02
N THR A 143 -31.49 22.97 8.03
CA THR A 143 -31.98 21.76 7.38
C THR A 143 -30.97 21.24 6.35
N HIS A 144 -30.45 20.03 6.55
CA HIS A 144 -29.67 19.32 5.54
C HIS A 144 -30.60 18.53 4.62
N VAL A 145 -30.68 18.92 3.35
CA VAL A 145 -31.36 18.15 2.30
C VAL A 145 -30.31 17.37 1.51
N HIS A 146 -30.34 16.05 1.62
CA HIS A 146 -29.51 15.17 0.78
C HIS A 146 -30.32 14.72 -0.44
N VAL A 147 -29.97 15.23 -1.61
CA VAL A 147 -30.38 14.66 -2.90
C VAL A 147 -29.29 13.69 -3.32
N ARG A 148 -29.63 12.41 -3.51
CA ARG A 148 -28.71 11.39 -4.03
C ARG A 148 -29.14 11.03 -5.44
N ASP A 149 -28.33 11.41 -6.41
CA ASP A 149 -28.38 10.85 -7.75
C ASP A 149 -27.64 9.50 -7.74
N ASP A 150 -28.16 8.50 -8.47
CA ASP A 150 -27.47 7.22 -8.64
C ASP A 150 -26.27 7.41 -9.57
N VAL A 151 -25.17 7.85 -9.00
CA VAL A 151 -23.91 8.10 -9.70
C VAL A 151 -23.04 6.85 -9.71
N ALA A 152 -22.22 6.73 -10.75
CA ALA A 152 -21.19 5.70 -10.84
C ALA A 152 -20.37 5.64 -9.55
N GLY A 153 -20.11 4.42 -9.09
CA GLY A 153 -19.41 4.16 -7.85
C GLY A 153 -18.51 2.95 -7.97
N CYS A 154 -17.57 2.81 -7.05
CA CYS A 154 -16.69 1.66 -6.99
C CYS A 154 -16.82 0.93 -5.66
N VAL A 155 -16.55 -0.37 -5.69
CA VAL A 155 -16.24 -1.17 -4.50
C VAL A 155 -14.73 -1.30 -4.41
N TYR A 156 -14.17 -1.00 -3.25
CA TYR A 156 -12.75 -1.08 -2.97
C TYR A 156 -12.44 -2.07 -1.86
N LEU A 157 -11.25 -2.64 -1.95
CA LEU A 157 -10.59 -3.39 -0.90
C LEU A 157 -9.38 -2.58 -0.43
N ALA A 158 -9.30 -2.23 0.84
CA ALA A 158 -8.17 -1.52 1.42
C ALA A 158 -7.53 -2.35 2.55
N LEU A 159 -6.23 -2.62 2.44
CA LEU A 159 -5.43 -3.16 3.53
C LEU A 159 -5.39 -2.15 4.68
N VAL A 160 -5.56 -2.63 5.91
CA VAL A 160 -5.23 -1.88 7.12
C VAL A 160 -3.81 -2.26 7.52
N ASP A 161 -2.82 -1.55 6.96
CA ASP A 161 -1.40 -1.75 7.28
C ASP A 161 -1.14 -1.20 8.69
N GLY A 162 -0.44 -1.96 9.52
CA GLY A 162 -0.13 -1.58 10.90
C GLY A 162 0.11 -2.78 11.82
N PRO A 163 0.42 -2.54 13.10
CA PRO A 163 0.66 -3.61 14.07
C PRO A 163 -0.65 -4.36 14.35
N LEU A 164 -0.79 -5.59 13.85
CA LEU A 164 -2.01 -6.39 13.98
C LEU A 164 -2.30 -6.82 15.42
N ASP A 165 -1.27 -6.94 16.24
CA ASP A 165 -1.34 -7.09 17.68
C ASP A 165 -2.03 -5.90 18.38
N ILE A 166 -2.00 -4.71 17.80
CA ILE A 166 -2.72 -3.52 18.29
C ILE A 166 -4.09 -3.39 17.62
N LEU A 167 -4.17 -3.64 16.32
CA LEU A 167 -5.37 -3.45 15.51
C LEU A 167 -6.43 -4.54 15.69
N ALA A 168 -5.98 -5.80 15.87
CA ALA A 168 -6.80 -6.98 15.99
C ALA A 168 -6.13 -7.98 16.95
N PRO A 169 -6.07 -7.65 18.26
CA PRO A 169 -5.39 -8.47 19.27
C PRO A 169 -6.03 -9.86 19.42
N ASP A 170 -7.35 -9.95 19.31
CA ASP A 170 -8.13 -11.19 19.49
C ASP A 170 -8.34 -11.98 18.20
N ARG A 171 -7.46 -11.78 17.20
CA ARG A 171 -7.62 -12.44 15.91
C ARG A 171 -7.50 -13.97 16.04
N PRO A 172 -8.33 -14.74 15.33
CA PRO A 172 -8.35 -16.20 15.42
C PRO A 172 -7.11 -16.89 14.81
N ASP A 173 -6.33 -16.19 13.97
CA ASP A 173 -5.15 -16.73 13.30
C ASP A 173 -3.84 -16.09 13.81
N PRO A 174 -2.95 -16.85 14.47
CA PRO A 174 -1.61 -16.40 14.83
C PRO A 174 -0.59 -16.41 13.67
N ALA A 175 -0.92 -16.95 12.50
CA ALA A 175 -0.04 -16.94 11.34
C ALA A 175 0.11 -15.54 10.74
N ALA A 176 1.33 -15.17 10.31
CA ALA A 176 1.64 -13.85 9.74
C ALA A 176 1.16 -13.66 8.28
N THR A 177 0.29 -14.55 7.78
CA THR A 177 -0.18 -14.55 6.39
C THR A 177 -1.53 -13.86 6.21
N MET A 178 -2.37 -13.85 7.25
CA MET A 178 -3.66 -13.16 7.22
C MET A 178 -3.52 -11.68 7.58
N MET A 179 -4.23 -10.85 6.85
CA MET A 179 -4.21 -9.40 7.00
C MET A 179 -5.61 -8.84 7.20
N VAL A 180 -5.72 -7.75 7.96
CA VAL A 180 -6.98 -7.03 8.11
C VAL A 180 -7.21 -6.16 6.89
N MET A 181 -8.34 -6.36 6.22
CA MET A 181 -8.76 -5.56 5.08
C MET A 181 -10.15 -4.98 5.32
N LYS A 182 -10.37 -3.79 4.77
CA LYS A 182 -11.64 -3.11 4.73
C LYS A 182 -12.24 -3.25 3.33
N VAL A 183 -13.45 -3.77 3.26
CA VAL A 183 -14.30 -3.67 2.07
C VAL A 183 -15.11 -2.38 2.20
N GLY A 184 -15.32 -1.67 1.10
CA GLY A 184 -16.21 -0.52 1.12
C GLY A 184 -16.58 -0.06 -0.28
N ARG A 185 -17.50 0.91 -0.36
CA ARG A 185 -17.88 1.56 -1.61
C ARG A 185 -17.80 3.08 -1.55
N THR A 186 -17.55 3.70 -2.70
CA THR A 186 -17.47 5.16 -2.82
C THR A 186 -17.61 5.60 -4.28
N GLY A 187 -18.11 6.81 -4.53
CA GLY A 187 -18.04 7.46 -5.85
C GLY A 187 -16.68 8.12 -6.14
N ASP A 188 -15.83 8.25 -5.11
CA ASP A 188 -14.51 8.86 -5.22
C ASP A 188 -13.58 8.14 -4.22
N LEU A 189 -12.64 7.35 -4.76
CA LEU A 189 -11.73 6.56 -3.95
C LEU A 189 -10.69 7.41 -3.22
N ASP A 190 -10.13 8.41 -3.90
CA ASP A 190 -9.07 9.24 -3.35
C ASP A 190 -9.60 10.06 -2.17
N ARG A 191 -10.79 10.66 -2.32
CA ARG A 191 -11.49 11.32 -1.20
C ARG A 191 -11.75 10.35 -0.07
N ARG A 192 -12.24 9.14 -0.36
CA ARG A 192 -12.59 8.15 0.68
C ARG A 192 -11.36 7.69 1.46
N ILE A 193 -10.23 7.47 0.79
CA ILE A 193 -8.97 7.09 1.45
C ILE A 193 -8.43 8.27 2.27
N ALA A 194 -8.54 9.51 1.77
CA ALA A 194 -8.18 10.69 2.54
C ALA A 194 -9.02 10.84 3.81
N GLU A 195 -10.34 10.59 3.76
CA GLU A 195 -11.24 10.58 4.93
C GLU A 195 -10.86 9.50 5.94
N LEU A 196 -10.57 8.29 5.47
CA LEU A 196 -10.12 7.21 6.36
C LEU A 196 -8.80 7.55 7.04
N ARG A 197 -7.90 8.24 6.34
CA ARG A 197 -6.61 8.70 6.89
C ARG A 197 -6.76 9.88 7.84
N SER A 198 -7.66 10.81 7.59
CA SER A 198 -7.88 11.97 8.48
C SER A 198 -8.44 11.57 9.84
N GLY A 199 -9.09 10.41 9.93
CA GLY A 199 -9.50 9.79 11.20
C GLY A 199 -8.35 9.22 12.03
N LEU A 200 -7.12 9.15 11.49
CA LEU A 200 -5.95 8.63 12.19
C LEU A 200 -5.03 9.80 12.63
N PRO A 201 -4.38 9.70 13.80
CA PRO A 201 -3.36 10.67 14.19
C PRO A 201 -2.25 10.78 13.11
N PRO A 202 -1.70 11.98 12.86
CA PRO A 202 -0.56 12.17 11.94
C PRO A 202 0.64 11.26 12.19
N LEU A 203 0.83 10.78 13.42
CA LEU A 203 1.92 9.91 13.84
C LEU A 203 1.53 8.43 13.89
N SER A 204 0.35 8.08 13.41
CA SER A 204 -0.14 6.70 13.39
C SER A 204 0.73 5.83 12.48
N SER A 205 1.11 4.65 12.98
CA SER A 205 1.71 3.59 12.18
C SER A 205 0.69 2.81 11.36
N ILE A 206 -0.60 3.15 11.49
CA ILE A 206 -1.71 2.52 10.79
C ILE A 206 -1.96 3.29 9.48
N ALA A 207 -2.16 2.58 8.37
CA ALA A 207 -2.51 3.17 7.09
C ALA A 207 -3.55 2.34 6.34
N TYR A 208 -4.51 3.03 5.70
CA TYR A 208 -5.38 2.41 4.70
C TYR A 208 -4.69 2.46 3.34
N VAL A 209 -4.43 1.27 2.78
CA VAL A 209 -3.75 1.07 1.50
C VAL A 209 -4.70 0.37 0.53
N PRO A 210 -5.18 1.03 -0.54
CA PRO A 210 -5.99 0.39 -1.57
C PRO A 210 -5.26 -0.81 -2.18
N LEU A 211 -5.92 -1.97 -2.18
CA LEU A 211 -5.44 -3.21 -2.81
C LEU A 211 -6.15 -3.49 -4.14
N ALA A 212 -7.45 -3.25 -4.19
CA ALA A 212 -8.26 -3.45 -5.40
C ALA A 212 -9.46 -2.51 -5.43
N VAL A 213 -9.95 -2.28 -6.63
CA VAL A 213 -11.09 -1.42 -6.94
C VAL A 213 -11.85 -2.05 -8.09
N ARG A 214 -13.18 -2.01 -8.03
CA ARG A 214 -14.07 -2.39 -9.13
C ARG A 214 -15.10 -1.31 -9.32
N ASP A 215 -15.20 -0.80 -10.54
CA ASP A 215 -16.15 0.24 -10.91
C ASP A 215 -17.51 -0.35 -11.29
N PHE A 216 -18.56 0.41 -11.03
CA PHE A 216 -19.95 0.10 -11.33
C PHE A 216 -20.62 1.33 -11.92
N ALA A 217 -21.54 1.10 -12.85
CA ALA A 217 -22.30 2.17 -13.51
C ALA A 217 -23.27 2.89 -12.57
N GLY A 218 -23.70 2.23 -11.48
CA GLY A 218 -24.60 2.79 -10.48
C GLY A 218 -24.22 2.36 -9.06
N GLY A 219 -24.59 3.18 -8.09
CA GLY A 219 -24.34 2.96 -6.67
C GLY A 219 -25.13 1.81 -6.07
N GLU A 220 -26.29 1.45 -6.65
CA GLU A 220 -27.05 0.26 -6.24
C GLU A 220 -26.30 -1.02 -6.59
N ALA A 221 -25.83 -1.17 -7.84
CA ALA A 221 -25.01 -2.31 -8.26
C ALA A 221 -23.71 -2.43 -7.44
N ALA A 222 -23.07 -1.29 -7.13
CA ALA A 222 -21.92 -1.27 -6.24
C ALA A 222 -22.28 -1.75 -4.82
N HIS A 223 -23.45 -1.38 -4.31
CA HIS A 223 -23.90 -1.81 -2.99
C HIS A 223 -24.22 -3.30 -2.96
N GLU A 224 -24.97 -3.83 -3.93
CA GLU A 224 -25.27 -5.26 -4.03
C GLU A 224 -24.00 -6.11 -4.10
N PHE A 225 -23.02 -5.68 -4.89
CA PHE A 225 -21.74 -6.36 -4.98
C PHE A 225 -20.97 -6.31 -3.65
N GLU A 226 -20.91 -5.16 -2.98
CA GLU A 226 -20.32 -5.01 -1.65
C GLU A 226 -20.96 -5.98 -0.64
N GLN A 227 -22.29 -6.06 -0.61
CA GLN A 227 -23.00 -6.99 0.28
C GLN A 227 -22.72 -8.45 -0.06
N THR A 228 -22.66 -8.79 -1.34
CA THR A 228 -22.32 -10.14 -1.81
C THR A 228 -20.91 -10.53 -1.39
N LEU A 229 -19.94 -9.62 -1.57
CA LEU A 229 -18.55 -9.84 -1.15
C LEU A 229 -18.44 -10.03 0.36
N LEU A 230 -19.09 -9.18 1.16
CA LEU A 230 -19.09 -9.30 2.62
C LEU A 230 -19.74 -10.61 3.09
N ALA A 231 -20.87 -11.00 2.50
CA ALA A 231 -21.55 -12.26 2.82
C ALA A 231 -20.68 -13.47 2.46
N ALA A 232 -20.04 -13.46 1.28
CA ALA A 232 -19.12 -14.50 0.84
C ALA A 232 -17.88 -14.61 1.75
N SER A 233 -17.34 -13.49 2.23
CA SER A 233 -16.28 -13.46 3.23
C SER A 233 -16.74 -14.02 4.58
N HIS A 234 -17.96 -13.69 5.01
CA HIS A 234 -18.53 -14.22 6.26
C HIS A 234 -18.71 -15.74 6.22
N GLN A 235 -19.24 -16.28 5.12
CA GLN A 235 -19.39 -17.74 4.92
C GLN A 235 -18.06 -18.50 4.98
N ARG A 236 -16.94 -17.83 4.64
CA ARG A 236 -15.58 -18.40 4.71
C ARG A 236 -14.94 -18.25 6.09
N GLY A 237 -15.64 -17.65 7.06
CA GLY A 237 -15.10 -17.37 8.39
C GLY A 237 -14.11 -16.21 8.43
N TRP A 238 -14.04 -15.39 7.37
CA TRP A 238 -13.09 -14.27 7.28
C TRP A 238 -13.61 -12.97 7.89
N SER A 239 -14.89 -12.90 8.27
CA SER A 239 -15.45 -11.65 8.78
C SER A 239 -14.94 -11.32 10.18
N LEU A 240 -14.48 -10.08 10.37
CA LEU A 240 -14.24 -9.48 11.69
C LEU A 240 -15.44 -8.64 12.16
N GLY A 241 -16.57 -8.75 11.47
CA GLY A 241 -17.76 -7.92 11.66
C GLY A 241 -17.72 -6.62 10.85
N ARG A 242 -18.92 -6.07 10.61
CA ARG A 242 -19.14 -4.89 9.77
C ARG A 242 -18.49 -5.07 8.39
N GLU A 243 -17.61 -4.15 8.02
CA GLU A 243 -16.97 -4.03 6.71
C GLU A 243 -15.52 -4.55 6.72
N PHE A 244 -15.13 -5.29 7.76
CA PHE A 244 -13.75 -5.76 7.95
C PHE A 244 -13.64 -7.27 7.80
N VAL A 245 -12.53 -7.69 7.17
CA VAL A 245 -12.20 -9.09 6.95
C VAL A 245 -10.76 -9.37 7.39
N LEU A 246 -10.52 -10.60 7.86
CA LEU A 246 -9.23 -11.19 8.12
C LEU A 246 -9.05 -12.36 7.14
N ALA A 247 -8.18 -12.17 6.15
CA ALA A 247 -7.93 -13.18 5.14
C ALA A 247 -6.53 -13.01 4.55
N GLU A 248 -6.05 -14.02 3.84
CA GLU A 248 -4.91 -13.85 2.95
C GLU A 248 -5.27 -12.85 1.83
N PRO A 249 -4.42 -11.84 1.54
CA PRO A 249 -4.74 -10.85 0.52
C PRO A 249 -5.06 -11.44 -0.86
N GLU A 250 -4.31 -12.45 -1.29
CA GLU A 250 -4.51 -13.11 -2.58
C GLU A 250 -5.86 -13.84 -2.64
N ALA A 251 -6.23 -14.54 -1.57
CA ALA A 251 -7.53 -15.22 -1.48
C ALA A 251 -8.70 -14.24 -1.52
N MET A 252 -8.58 -13.08 -0.87
CA MET A 252 -9.60 -12.03 -0.89
C MET A 252 -9.72 -11.36 -2.27
N LEU A 253 -8.60 -11.10 -2.95
CA LEU A 253 -8.58 -10.56 -4.30
C LEU A 253 -9.23 -11.52 -5.30
N ASN A 254 -8.89 -12.81 -5.23
CA ASN A 254 -9.48 -13.84 -6.08
C ASN A 254 -10.99 -13.97 -5.86
N LEU A 255 -11.45 -13.88 -4.61
CA LEU A 255 -12.89 -13.85 -4.31
C LEU A 255 -13.58 -12.67 -5.00
N MET A 256 -13.03 -11.47 -4.84
CA MET A 256 -13.56 -10.27 -5.47
C MET A 256 -13.61 -10.38 -7.01
N ILE A 257 -12.64 -11.04 -7.63
CA ILE A 257 -12.62 -11.29 -9.09
C ILE A 257 -13.67 -12.34 -9.50
N SER A 258 -13.79 -13.45 -8.75
CA SER A 258 -14.73 -14.52 -9.10
C SER A 258 -16.21 -14.09 -9.06
N LEU A 259 -16.62 -13.40 -7.99
CA LEU A 259 -18.00 -12.87 -7.85
C LEU A 259 -18.35 -11.85 -8.95
N ALA A 260 -17.31 -11.24 -9.49
CA ALA A 260 -17.38 -10.26 -10.55
C ALA A 260 -17.63 -10.87 -11.93
N GLU A 261 -17.21 -12.12 -12.13
CA GLU A 261 -17.42 -12.92 -13.34
C GLU A 261 -18.79 -13.62 -13.29
N ASP A 262 -19.19 -14.12 -12.12
CA ASP A 262 -20.48 -14.79 -11.91
C ASP A 262 -21.69 -13.85 -12.11
N GLY A 263 -21.54 -12.55 -11.82
CA GLY A 263 -22.59 -11.55 -12.01
C GLY A 263 -22.72 -10.99 -13.44
N ALA A 264 -21.90 -11.46 -14.39
CA ALA A 264 -21.93 -11.02 -15.79
C ALA A 264 -22.57 -12.05 -16.76
N SER A 265 -23.09 -13.17 -16.23
CA SER A 265 -23.77 -14.24 -16.97
C SER A 265 -25.30 -14.17 -16.84
#